data_AF-A0A6V7JE21-F1
#
_entry.id   AF-A0A6V7JE21-F1
#
_cell.length_a   1.000
_cell.length_b   1.000
_cell.length_c   1.000
_cell.angle_alpha   90.00
_cell.angle_beta   90.00
_cell.angle_gamma   90.00
#
_symmetry.space_group_name_H-M   'P 1'
#
loop_
_entity.id
_entity.type
_entity.pdbx_description
1 polymer ?
#
loop_
_entity_poly.entity_id
_entity_poly.type
_entity_poly.pdbx_seq_one_letter_code
_entity_poly.pdbx_strand_id
1 'polypeptide(L)'
;QGRMNQLGGVFINGRPLPNTIRKEIVRLAAEGVRPCMISRQLRVSHGCVSKILNRYQETGSIKPGVIGGSKPRVATPEVEARIEELKRENPGIHTWEIRDKLLK
;
A
#
# COMPACT_ATOMS: atom_id res chain seq x y z
N GLN A 1 16.13 -12.61 -4.45
CA GLN A 1 16.55 -13.33 -5.68
C GLN A 1 15.38 -13.35 -6.66
N GLY A 2 15.63 -13.01 -7.93
CA GLY A 2 14.60 -13.09 -8.98
C GLY A 2 14.19 -14.54 -9.22
N ARG A 3 12.89 -14.80 -9.27
CA ARG A 3 12.29 -16.10 -9.59
C ARG A 3 11.60 -16.03 -10.95
N MET A 4 11.42 -17.18 -11.57
CA MET A 4 10.68 -17.31 -12.82
C MET A 4 9.32 -17.95 -12.53
N ASN A 5 8.26 -17.44 -13.14
CA ASN A 5 6.93 -18.05 -13.06
C ASN A 5 6.71 -19.06 -14.21
N GLN A 6 5.56 -19.74 -14.21
CA GLN A 6 5.20 -20.76 -15.22
C GLN A 6 5.06 -20.20 -16.64
N LEU A 7 4.91 -18.88 -16.78
CA LEU A 7 4.82 -18.18 -18.08
C LEU A 7 6.20 -17.70 -18.56
N GLY A 8 7.28 -18.00 -17.83
CA GLY A 8 8.64 -17.55 -18.15
C GLY A 8 8.92 -16.08 -17.83
N GLY A 9 8.09 -15.45 -16.99
CA GLY A 9 8.28 -14.07 -16.52
C GLY A 9 9.06 -14.00 -15.21
N VAL A 10 9.96 -13.02 -15.11
CA VAL A 10 10.80 -12.80 -13.92
C VAL A 10 10.06 -11.94 -12.89
N PHE A 11 10.11 -12.33 -11.63
CA PHE A 11 9.50 -11.59 -10.52
C PHE A 11 10.32 -11.71 -9.23
N ILE A 12 10.02 -10.85 -8.26
CA ILE A 12 10.66 -10.88 -6.94
C ILE A 12 9.57 -11.15 -5.90
N ASN A 13 9.68 -12.27 -5.18
CA ASN A 13 8.76 -12.63 -4.11
C ASN A 13 8.63 -11.50 -3.07
N GLY A 14 7.40 -11.18 -2.68
CA GLY A 14 7.10 -10.15 -1.68
C GLY A 14 7.29 -8.70 -2.16
N ARG A 15 7.68 -8.48 -3.43
CA ARG A 15 7.82 -7.14 -4.01
C ARG A 15 6.76 -6.91 -5.10
N PRO A 16 6.26 -5.67 -5.25
CA PRO A 16 5.40 -5.31 -6.37
C PRO A 16 6.07 -5.53 -7.73
N LEU A 17 5.27 -5.75 -8.77
CA LEU A 17 5.77 -5.67 -10.14
C LEU A 17 6.34 -4.28 -10.45
N PRO A 18 7.39 -4.18 -11.28
CA PRO A 18 7.92 -2.90 -11.73
C PRO A 18 6.84 -2.00 -12.34
N ASN A 19 6.92 -0.70 -12.08
CA ASN A 19 5.93 0.26 -12.59
C ASN A 19 5.85 0.28 -14.12
N THR A 20 6.93 -0.04 -14.82
CA THR A 20 6.94 -0.18 -16.29
C THR A 20 5.95 -1.24 -16.75
N ILE A 21 6.00 -2.44 -16.16
CA ILE A 21 5.08 -3.54 -16.46
C ILE A 21 3.64 -3.20 -16.04
N ARG A 22 3.46 -2.53 -14.89
CA ARG A 22 2.13 -2.11 -14.42
C ARG A 22 1.47 -1.10 -15.37
N LYS A 23 2.24 -0.14 -15.89
CA LYS A 23 1.78 0.80 -16.93
C LYS A 23 1.38 0.05 -18.20
N GLU A 24 2.21 -0.90 -18.62
CA GLU A 24 1.97 -1.67 -19.83
C GLU A 24 0.70 -2.51 -19.76
N ILE A 25 0.41 -3.13 -18.61
CA ILE A 25 -0.86 -3.84 -18.37
C ILE A 25 -2.06 -2.91 -18.59
N VAL A 26 -2.03 -1.70 -18.05
CA VAL A 26 -3.12 -0.72 -18.19
C VAL A 26 -3.22 -0.22 -19.63
N ARG A 27 -2.09 0.05 -20.29
CA ARG A 27 -2.04 0.47 -21.70
C ARG A 27 -2.71 -0.55 -22.62
N LEU A 28 -2.30 -1.82 -22.53
CA LEU A 28 -2.86 -2.89 -23.35
C LEU A 28 -4.36 -3.10 -23.09
N ALA A 29 -4.79 -2.99 -21.82
CA ALA A 29 -6.21 -3.07 -21.51
C ALA A 29 -7.01 -1.89 -22.09
N ALA A 30 -6.46 -0.68 -22.09
CA ALA A 30 -7.08 0.49 -22.71
C ALA A 30 -7.17 0.36 -24.24
N GLU A 31 -6.25 -0.38 -24.86
CA GLU A 31 -6.27 -0.76 -26.28
C GLU A 31 -7.26 -1.90 -26.59
N GLY A 32 -8.02 -2.38 -25.59
CA GLY A 32 -9.00 -3.44 -25.76
C GLY A 32 -8.43 -4.86 -25.73
N VAL A 33 -7.15 -5.03 -25.38
CA VAL A 33 -6.54 -6.36 -25.28
C VAL A 33 -7.11 -7.12 -24.09
N ARG A 34 -7.55 -8.35 -24.33
CA ARG A 34 -8.14 -9.21 -23.29
C ARG A 34 -7.12 -9.50 -22.17
N PRO A 35 -7.51 -9.50 -20.88
CA PRO A 35 -6.60 -9.77 -19.76
C PRO A 35 -5.81 -11.08 -19.87
N CYS A 36 -6.42 -12.12 -20.44
CA CYS A 36 -5.74 -13.40 -20.71
C CYS A 36 -4.58 -13.27 -21.70
N MET A 37 -4.70 -12.40 -22.71
CA MET A 37 -3.66 -12.13 -23.69
C MET A 37 -2.56 -11.26 -23.08
N ILE A 38 -2.92 -10.24 -22.30
CA ILE A 38 -1.96 -9.41 -21.54
C ILE A 38 -1.08 -10.30 -20.64
N SER A 39 -1.70 -11.25 -19.93
CA SER A 39 -1.00 -12.21 -19.08
C SER A 39 0.06 -13.01 -19.84
N ARG A 40 -0.28 -13.52 -21.02
CA ARG A 40 0.64 -14.30 -21.87
C ARG A 40 1.74 -13.44 -22.50
N GLN A 41 1.40 -12.26 -23.03
CA GLN A 41 2.34 -11.34 -23.68
C GLN A 41 3.38 -10.81 -22.69
N LEU A 42 2.94 -10.34 -21.52
CA LEU A 42 3.83 -9.78 -20.50
C LEU A 42 4.42 -10.85 -19.57
N ARG A 43 4.04 -12.12 -19.75
CA ARG A 43 4.43 -13.25 -18.90
C ARG A 43 4.15 -13.00 -17.41
N VAL A 44 3.04 -12.33 -17.12
CA VAL A 44 2.57 -12.03 -15.76
C VAL A 44 1.38 -12.93 -15.46
N SER A 45 1.25 -13.43 -14.22
CA SER A 45 0.12 -14.28 -13.86
C SER A 45 -1.23 -13.57 -14.05
N HIS A 46 -2.23 -14.29 -14.54
CA HIS A 46 -3.57 -13.75 -14.81
C HIS A 46 -4.17 -13.04 -13.58
N GLY A 47 -4.01 -13.63 -12.38
CA GLY A 47 -4.47 -13.02 -11.14
C GLY A 47 -3.78 -11.70 -10.81
N CYS A 48 -2.51 -11.51 -11.19
CA CYS A 48 -1.81 -10.25 -11.01
C CYS A 48 -2.31 -9.17 -11.99
N VAL A 49 -2.53 -9.54 -13.26
CA VAL A 49 -3.15 -8.67 -14.27
C VAL A 49 -4.53 -8.19 -13.79
N SER A 50 -5.40 -9.13 -13.40
CA SER A 50 -6.74 -8.81 -12.90
C SER A 50 -6.70 -7.88 -11.68
N LYS A 51 -5.82 -8.15 -10.70
CA LYS A 51 -5.66 -7.32 -9.50
C LYS A 51 -5.20 -5.89 -9.82
N ILE A 52 -4.33 -5.72 -10.81
CA ILE A 52 -3.86 -4.39 -11.24
C ILE A 52 -4.98 -3.63 -11.95
N LEU A 53 -5.71 -4.28 -12.86
CA LEU A 53 -6.80 -3.66 -13.61
C LEU A 53 -7.95 -3.24 -12.70
N ASN A 54 -8.39 -4.12 -11.77
CA ASN A 54 -9.45 -3.78 -10.82
C ASN A 54 -9.07 -2.57 -9.95
N ARG A 55 -7.85 -2.57 -9.40
CA ARG A 55 -7.35 -1.41 -8.62
C ARG A 55 -7.30 -0.13 -9.45
N TYR A 56 -6.90 -0.24 -10.73
CA TYR A 56 -6.86 0.92 -11.62
C TYR A 56 -8.26 1.47 -11.91
N GLN A 57 -9.26 0.60 -12.07
CA GLN A 57 -10.65 1.02 -12.21
C GLN A 57 -11.19 1.69 -10.92
N GLU A 58 -10.82 1.17 -9.75
CA GLU A 58 -11.25 1.72 -8.46
C GLU A 58 -10.56 3.06 -8.10
N THR A 59 -9.28 3.23 -8.45
CA THR A 59 -8.45 4.33 -7.91
C THR A 59 -7.80 5.22 -8.95
N GLY A 60 -7.79 4.83 -10.22
CA GLY A 60 -7.02 5.48 -11.28
C GLY A 60 -5.49 5.38 -11.15
N SER A 61 -4.97 4.68 -10.12
CA SER A 61 -3.54 4.65 -9.81
C SER A 61 -2.87 3.35 -10.24
N ILE A 62 -1.79 3.49 -11.02
CA ILE A 62 -0.88 2.37 -11.32
C ILE A 62 0.02 2.02 -10.14
N LYS A 63 0.18 2.88 -9.13
CA LYS A 63 1.13 2.64 -8.03
C LYS A 63 0.64 1.48 -7.14
N PRO A 64 1.54 0.62 -6.65
CA PRO A 64 1.15 -0.39 -5.66
C PRO A 64 0.65 0.29 -4.38
N GLY A 65 -0.14 -0.44 -3.59
CA GLY A 65 -0.50 0.01 -2.25
C GLY A 65 0.72 0.11 -1.35
N VAL A 66 0.59 0.86 -0.25
CA VAL A 66 1.61 0.93 0.80
C VAL A 66 1.79 -0.48 1.37
N ILE A 67 3.03 -0.94 1.44
CA ILE A 67 3.40 -2.25 1.99
C ILE A 67 4.17 -2.02 3.28
N GLY A 68 3.77 -2.72 4.34
CA GLY A 68 4.38 -2.59 5.65
C GLY A 68 3.77 -1.46 6.48
N GLY A 69 4.42 -1.17 7.61
CA GLY A 69 3.89 -0.29 8.65
C GLY A 69 3.06 -1.05 9.69
N SER A 70 2.88 -0.43 10.84
CA SER A 70 1.98 -0.88 11.89
C SER A 70 0.90 0.18 12.09
N LYS A 71 -0.31 -0.26 12.43
CA LYS A 71 -1.28 0.67 12.99
C LYS A 71 -0.72 1.22 14.30
N PRO A 72 -0.90 2.52 14.61
CA PRO A 72 -0.53 3.07 15.92
C PRO A 72 -1.19 2.24 17.02
N ARG A 73 -0.37 1.62 17.89
CA ARG A 73 -0.88 0.77 18.98
C ARG A 73 -1.11 1.54 20.29
N VAL A 74 -0.38 2.64 20.49
CA VAL A 74 -0.33 3.38 21.76
C VAL A 74 -0.67 4.86 21.57
N ALA A 75 -0.28 5.46 20.44
CA ALA A 75 -0.69 6.79 20.04
C ALA A 75 -2.00 6.70 19.23
N THR A 76 -3.11 6.41 19.90
CA THR A 76 -4.42 6.56 19.28
C THR A 76 -4.73 8.06 19.13
N PRO A 77 -5.54 8.47 18.14
CA PRO A 77 -5.90 9.89 17.97
C PRO A 77 -6.53 10.51 19.22
N GLU A 78 -7.22 9.71 20.03
CA GLU A 78 -7.80 10.13 21.31
C GLU A 78 -6.72 10.48 22.35
N VAL A 79 -5.68 9.63 22.47
CA VAL A 79 -4.56 9.90 23.36
C VAL A 79 -3.80 11.14 22.88
N GLU A 80 -3.57 11.29 21.58
CA GLU A 80 -2.92 12.48 21.00
C GLU A 80 -3.71 13.77 21.30
N ALA A 81 -5.03 13.75 21.09
CA ALA A 81 -5.90 14.87 21.40
C ALA A 81 -5.86 15.24 22.89
N ARG A 82 -5.87 14.25 23.79
CA ARG A 82 -5.78 14.50 25.24
C ARG A 82 -4.42 15.06 25.65
N ILE A 83 -3.33 14.61 25.02
CA ILE A 83 -1.99 15.19 25.24
C ILE A 83 -1.96 16.66 24.80
N GLU A 84 -2.53 16.98 23.64
CA GLU A 84 -2.59 18.36 23.14
C GLU A 84 -3.40 19.27 24.05
N GLU A 85 -4.53 18.80 24.55
CA GLU A 85 -5.37 19.53 25.50
C GLU A 85 -4.61 19.83 26.79
N LEU A 86 -3.96 18.82 27.40
CA LEU A 86 -3.15 18.99 28.61
C LEU A 86 -1.98 19.97 28.43
N LYS A 87 -1.34 19.95 27.26
CA LYS A 87 -0.27 20.90 26.91
C LYS A 87 -0.80 22.31 26.67
N ARG A 88 -2.02 22.45 26.15
CA ARG A 88 -2.66 23.75 25.91
C ARG A 88 -3.09 24.40 27.22
N GLU A 89 -3.65 23.61 28.14
CA GLU A 89 -4.03 24.06 29.48
C GLU A 89 -2.83 24.45 30.33
N ASN A 90 -1.74 23.66 30.27
CA ASN A 90 -0.50 23.96 30.97
C ASN A 90 0.72 23.68 30.08
N PRO A 91 1.25 24.71 29.39
CA PRO A 91 2.42 24.56 28.53
C PRO A 91 3.69 24.08 29.25
N GLY A 92 3.76 24.24 30.58
CA GLY A 92 4.87 23.78 31.41
C GLY A 92 4.75 22.33 31.91
N ILE A 93 3.67 21.61 31.56
CA ILE A 93 3.43 20.25 32.05
C ILE A 93 4.55 19.28 31.60
N HIS A 94 5.08 18.51 32.54
CA HIS A 94 6.12 17.53 32.26
C HIS A 94 5.54 16.23 31.67
N THR A 95 6.34 15.53 30.87
CA THR A 95 5.92 14.31 30.16
C THR A 95 5.39 13.21 31.09
N TRP A 96 5.96 13.06 32.30
CA TRP A 96 5.52 12.07 33.27
C TRP A 96 4.17 12.44 33.89
N GLU A 97 3.87 13.72 34.06
CA GLU A 97 2.56 14.19 34.54
C GLU A 97 1.47 13.94 33.50
N ILE A 98 1.78 14.16 32.22
CA ILE A 98 0.89 13.77 31.12
C ILE A 98 0.63 12.26 31.16
N ARG A 99 1.68 11.44 31.30
CA ARG A 99 1.55 9.98 31.40
C ARG A 99 0.64 9.58 32.56
N ASP A 100 0.86 10.12 33.75
CA ASP A 100 0.08 9.78 34.94
C ASP A 100 -1.38 10.23 34.82
N LYS A 101 -1.66 11.33 34.10
CA LYS A 101 -3.02 11.76 33.76
C LYS A 101 -3.70 10.89 32.70
N LEU A 102 -2.95 10.26 31.80
CA LEU A 102 -3.47 9.36 30.75
C LEU A 102 -3.68 7.92 31.24
N LEU A 103 -3.01 7.52 32.32
CA LEU A 103 -3.13 6.18 32.93
C LEU A 103 -4.23 6.08 34.01
N LYS A 104 -4.86 7.20 34.37
CA LYS A 104 -6.07 7.25 35.20
C LYS A 104 -7.30 7.17 34.33
#